data_AF-A0A485MVN6-F1
#
_entry.id   AF-A0A485MVN6-F1
#
_cell.length_a   1.000
_cell.length_b   1.000
_cell.length_c   1.000
_cell.angle_alpha   90.00
_cell.angle_beta   90.00
_cell.angle_gamma   90.00
#
_symmetry.space_group_name_H-M   'P 1'
#
loop_
_entity.id
_entity.type
_entity.pdbx_description
1 polymer ?
#
loop_
_entity_poly.entity_id
_entity_poly.type
_entity_poly.pdbx_seq_one_letter_code
_entity_poly.pdbx_strand_id
1 'polypeptide(L)' 'MRFALLKAGAAEPIRLRTPAGKEADFSLQTVTVGDAGNYSCVYFQTGTPFWASQPSDRLEIRVR' A
#
# COMPACT_ATOMS: atom_id res chain seq x y z
N MET A 1 2.97 13.59 -4.74
CA MET A 1 3.15 12.50 -3.76
C MET A 1 2.24 11.35 -4.14
N ARG A 2 2.60 10.12 -3.79
CA ARG A 2 1.75 8.93 -3.99
C ARG A 2 1.83 8.03 -2.78
N PHE A 3 0.78 7.26 -2.57
CA PHE A 3 0.70 6.21 -1.56
C PHE A 3 0.86 4.85 -2.25
N ALA A 4 1.58 3.94 -1.61
CA ALA A 4 1.77 2.57 -2.06
C ALA A 4 1.26 1.61 -1.00
N LEU A 5 0.33 0.74 -1.39
CA LEU A 5 -0.05 -0.42 -0.60
C LEU A 5 0.93 -1.55 -0.87
N LEU A 6 1.62 -1.98 0.18
CA LEU A 6 2.61 -3.05 0.14
C LEU A 6 2.00 -4.31 0.77
N LYS A 7 2.46 -5.47 0.31
CA LYS A 7 2.12 -6.77 0.92
C LYS A 7 3.42 -7.51 1.21
N ALA A 8 3.52 -8.08 2.40
CA ALA A 8 4.68 -8.87 2.80
C ALA A 8 4.90 -10.03 1.81
N GLY A 9 6.13 -10.16 1.31
CA GLY A 9 6.51 -11.18 0.33
C GLY A 9 6.27 -10.79 -1.14
N ALA A 10 5.60 -9.67 -1.43
CA ALA A 10 5.52 -9.14 -2.79
C ALA A 10 6.76 -8.29 -3.11
N ALA A 11 7.31 -8.46 -4.31
CA ALA A 11 8.47 -7.67 -4.78
C ALA A 11 8.09 -6.22 -5.12
N GLU A 12 6.85 -5.99 -5.54
CA GLU A 12 6.33 -4.69 -5.97
C GLU A 12 5.10 -4.28 -5.15
N PRO A 13 4.78 -2.98 -5.07
CA PRO A 13 3.53 -2.52 -4.48
C PRO A 13 2.30 -3.15 -5.14
N ILE A 14 1.34 -3.58 -4.32
CA ILE A 14 0.07 -4.15 -4.81
C ILE A 14 -0.78 -3.08 -5.51
N ARG A 15 -0.73 -1.83 -5.01
CA ARG A 15 -1.47 -0.72 -5.60
C ARG A 15 -0.81 0.61 -5.31
N LEU A 16 -0.83 1.51 -6.29
CA LEU A 16 -0.39 2.90 -6.14
C LEU A 16 -1.58 3.85 -6.28
N ARG A 17 -1.66 4.84 -5.40
CA ARG A 17 -2.70 5.88 -5.43
C ARG A 17 -2.11 7.27 -5.32
N THR A 18 -2.66 8.19 -6.11
CA THR A 18 -2.46 9.62 -5.91
C THR A 18 -3.61 10.11 -5.03
N PRO A 19 -3.34 10.69 -3.85
CA PRO A 19 -4.39 11.13 -2.95
C PRO A 19 -5.09 12.38 -3.51
N ALA A 20 -6.36 12.58 -3.14
CA ALA A 20 -7.04 13.86 -3.36
C ALA A 20 -6.78 14.88 -2.22
N GLY A 21 -6.16 14.42 -1.13
CA GLY A 21 -5.83 15.21 0.05
C GLY A 21 -4.69 14.57 0.84
N LYS A 22 -4.87 14.41 2.16
CA LYS A 22 -3.87 13.79 3.05
C LYS A 22 -3.99 12.27 3.14
N GLU A 23 -5.05 11.70 2.58
CA GLU A 23 -5.40 10.28 2.69
C GLU A 23 -5.58 9.67 1.30
N ALA A 24 -5.42 8.34 1.23
CA ALA A 24 -5.63 7.56 0.02
C ALA A 24 -6.32 6.23 0.36
N ASP A 25 -7.40 5.94 -0.35
CA ASP A 25 -8.13 4.68 -0.18
C ASP A 25 -7.63 3.60 -1.15
N PHE A 26 -7.41 2.41 -0.60
CA PHE A 26 -7.11 1.21 -1.36
C PHE A 26 -8.25 0.21 -1.25
N SER A 27 -9.05 0.09 -2.31
CA SER A 27 -10.09 -0.93 -2.40
C SER A 27 -9.53 -2.21 -3.01
N LEU A 28 -9.64 -3.32 -2.28
CA LEU A 28 -9.41 -4.67 -2.78
C LEU A 28 -10.78 -5.25 -3.16
N GLN A 29 -11.02 -5.43 -4.46
CA GLN A 29 -12.26 -6.01 -4.98
C GLN A 29 -12.05 -7.49 -5.29
N THR A 30 -13.08 -8.31 -5.10
CA THR A 30 -13.05 -9.76 -5.39
C THR A 30 -11.91 -10.47 -4.66
N VAL A 31 -11.86 -10.29 -3.34
CA VAL A 31 -10.81 -10.82 -2.47
C VAL A 31 -10.80 -12.36 -2.49
N THR A 32 -9.63 -12.94 -2.73
CA THR A 32 -9.37 -14.38 -2.76
C THR A 32 -8.47 -14.81 -1.59
N VAL A 33 -8.32 -16.12 -1.36
CA VAL A 33 -7.37 -16.64 -0.36
C VAL A 33 -5.94 -16.15 -0.61
N GLY A 34 -5.58 -15.95 -1.89
CA GLY A 34 -4.28 -15.39 -2.27
C GLY A 34 -4.06 -13.96 -1.80
N ASP A 35 -5.11 -13.21 -1.44
CA ASP A 35 -5.05 -11.84 -0.93
C ASP A 35 -4.84 -11.79 0.59
N ALA A 36 -4.94 -12.90 1.31
CA ALA A 36 -4.57 -12.94 2.72
C ALA A 36 -3.08 -12.58 2.91
N GLY A 37 -2.75 -11.94 4.03
CA GLY A 37 -1.37 -11.58 4.36
C GLY A 37 -1.25 -10.27 5.14
N ASN A 38 0.00 -9.85 5.37
CA ASN A 38 0.30 -8.61 6.08
C ASN A 38 0.55 -7.49 5.09
N TYR A 39 -0.17 -6.38 5.29
CA TYR A 39 -0.09 -5.18 4.47
C TYR A 39 0.51 -4.04 5.26
N SER A 40 1.15 -3.11 4.57
CA SER A 40 1.57 -1.82 5.11
C SER A 40 1.48 -0.75 4.01
N CYS A 41 1.57 0.51 4.41
CA CYS A 41 1.53 1.63 3.48
C CYS A 41 2.79 2.49 3.62
N VAL A 42 3.26 3.02 2.50
CA VAL A 42 4.23 4.13 2.46
C VAL A 42 3.67 5.25 1.60
N TYR A 43 4.14 6.48 1.82
CA TYR A 43 3.95 7.57 0.88
C TYR A 43 5.30 8.13 0.45
N PHE A 44 5.38 8.57 -0.81
CA PHE A 44 6.63 8.99 -1.42
C PHE A 44 6.43 10.15 -2.40
N GLN A 45 7.51 10.90 -2.60
CA GLN A 45 7.59 11.95 -3.60
C GLN A 45 7.95 11.33 -4.96
N THR A 46 7.21 11.70 -5.99
CA THR A 46 7.44 11.22 -7.38
C THR A 46 8.45 12.07 -8.14
N GLY A 47 8.78 13.25 -7.61
CA GLY A 47 9.76 14.16 -8.17
C GLY A 47 11.03 14.21 -7.32
N THR A 48 12.06 14.88 -7.83
CA THR A 48 13.33 15.06 -7.14
C THR A 48 13.22 16.13 -6.04
N PRO A 49 13.82 15.91 -4.84
CA PRO A 49 14.56 14.72 -4.45
C PRO A 49 13.64 13.52 -4.15
N PHE A 50 14.11 12.31 -4.49
CA PHE A 50 13.38 11.10 -4.14
C PHE A 50 13.38 10.91 -2.62
N TRP A 51 12.20 10.81 -2.05
CA TRP A 51 12.00 10.58 -0.62
C TRP A 51 10.74 9.74 -0.39
N ALA A 52 10.80 8.85 0.60
CA ALA A 52 9.68 8.02 1.03
C ALA A 52 9.61 7.95 2.55
N SER A 53 8.41 7.75 3.08
CA SER A 53 8.19 7.50 4.50
C SER A 53 8.70 6.13 4.92
N GLN A 54 8.82 5.90 6.23
CA GLN A 54 8.85 4.55 6.76
C GLN A 54 7.50 3.85 6.49
N PRO A 55 7.47 2.51 6.39
CA PRO A 55 6.22 1.76 6.35
C PRO A 55 5.37 2.02 7.58
N SER A 56 4.06 2.09 7.39
CA SER A 56 3.09 2.08 8.48
C SER A 56 3.16 0.80 9.30
N ASP A 57 2.44 0.79 10.42
CA ASP A 57 2.12 -0.45 11.13
C ASP A 57 1.49 -1.47 10.18
N ARG A 58 1.74 -2.75 10.48
CA ARG A 58 1.27 -3.87 9.67
C ARG A 58 -0.20 -4.17 9.97
N LEU A 59 -0.98 -4.34 8.92
CA LEU A 59 -2.37 -4.78 8.97
C LEU A 59 -2.47 -6.21 8.40
N GLU A 60 -2.89 -7.16 9.23
CA GLU A 60 -3.17 -8.52 8.77
C GLU A 60 -4.56 -8.59 8.14
N ILE A 61 -4.63 -9.02 6.88
CA ILE A 61 -5.88 -9.37 6.22
C ILE A 61 -6.01 -10.90 6.19
N ARG A 62 -7.12 -11.40 6.71
CA ARG A 62 -7.49 -12.81 6.66
C ARG A 62 -8.72 -12.99 5.78
N VAL A 63 -8.68 -14.02 4.94
CA VAL A 63 -9.76 -14.40 4.03
C VAL A 63 -10.17 -15.82 4.40
N ARG A 64 -11.46 -16.09 4.53
CA ARG A 64 -12.04 -17.38 4.90
C ARG A 64 -13.00 -17.85 3.82
#